data_AF-A0A976FE03-F1
#
_entry.id   AF-A0A976FE03-F1
#
_cell.length_a   1.000
_cell.length_b   1.000
_cell.length_c   1.000
_cell.angle_alpha   90.00
_cell.angle_beta   90.00
_cell.angle_gamma   90.00
#
_symmetry.space_group_name_H-M   'P 1'
#
loop_
_entity.id
_entity.type
_entity.pdbx_description
1 polymer ?
#
loop_
_entity_poly.entity_id
_entity_poly.type
_entity_poly.pdbx_seq_one_letter_code
_entity_poly.pdbx_strand_id
1 'polypeptide(L)'
;MSRPNISVWSLILLALHAALGENYHRHTNNWAVIVDTSRFWSNYRHIANALSLYHSVKRLGIPDSQIILMLADQMPCNARNCFPGQVFNSRTQKINLYGKNVEVDYRGSEVSVANFITVLTGRHEPGTPASKKLDTDENSNIFDFEEMSSQDLADSIEEMHSNPERSYNEIFFMVDTCQAGTLSNALKSPKVVTIGSSKTGENSYAHHSDSELGLSVIDRFTFSTLDYLQRMKVGDSIRNGTLLDLFNFYDQKMLQSTPDYRTDNLGRSIDQVLITDFLGSILDVHLHYDSEAYPIEATVMETPIENAETITEHEVVVKQPLESTKPQSFNFSRQFLVSVAAALVGAILVTFKAV
;
A
#
# COMPACT_ATOMS: atom_id res chain seq x y z
N MET A 1 29.54 47.52 -38.64
CA MET A 1 28.59 46.84 -37.72
C MET A 1 28.71 45.33 -37.96
N SER A 2 29.55 44.66 -37.17
CA SER A 2 29.71 43.19 -37.23
C SER A 2 28.53 42.53 -36.54
N ARG A 3 27.80 41.67 -37.25
CA ARG A 3 26.70 40.89 -36.68
C ARG A 3 27.27 39.96 -35.59
N PRO A 4 26.66 39.89 -34.40
CA PRO A 4 27.13 38.96 -33.38
C PRO A 4 26.94 37.51 -33.88
N ASN A 5 27.97 36.68 -33.69
CA ASN A 5 27.99 35.27 -34.08
C ASN A 5 26.89 34.51 -33.32
N ILE A 6 25.82 34.16 -34.03
CA ILE A 6 24.70 33.34 -33.53
C ILE A 6 25.22 32.01 -32.96
N SER A 7 26.33 31.47 -33.50
CA SER A 7 26.92 30.22 -33.01
C SER A 7 27.47 30.30 -31.59
N VAL A 8 27.97 31.47 -31.15
CA VAL A 8 28.53 31.63 -29.80
C VAL A 8 27.41 31.64 -28.76
N TRP A 9 26.29 32.29 -29.07
CA TRP A 9 25.11 32.28 -28.20
C TRP A 9 24.46 30.90 -28.13
N SER A 10 24.39 30.16 -29.24
CA SER A 10 23.89 28.78 -29.24
C SER A 10 24.78 27.85 -28.42
N LEU A 11 26.10 27.99 -28.50
CA LEU A 11 27.04 27.19 -27.70
C LEU A 11 26.98 27.54 -26.21
N ILE A 12 26.81 28.82 -25.86
CA ILE A 12 26.59 29.25 -24.48
C ILE A 12 25.25 28.72 -23.95
N LEU A 13 24.17 28.74 -24.74
CA LEU A 13 22.87 28.20 -24.34
C LEU A 13 22.90 26.69 -24.14
N LEU A 14 23.66 25.96 -24.98
CA LEU A 14 23.85 24.52 -24.89
C LEU A 14 24.72 24.16 -23.66
N ALA A 15 25.77 24.93 -23.40
CA ALA A 15 26.62 24.77 -22.23
C ALA A 15 25.86 25.11 -20.93
N LEU A 16 24.98 26.11 -20.94
CA LEU A 16 24.08 26.41 -19.82
C LEU A 16 23.02 25.31 -19.64
N HIS A 17 22.44 24.75 -20.70
CA HIS A 17 21.54 23.60 -20.57
C HIS A 17 22.24 22.36 -20.02
N ALA A 18 23.49 22.11 -20.44
CA ALA A 18 24.29 21.00 -19.93
C ALA A 18 24.77 21.22 -18.48
N ALA A 19 24.95 22.46 -18.05
CA ALA A 19 25.35 22.82 -16.69
C ALA A 19 24.17 22.97 -15.71
N LEU A 20 22.94 23.18 -16.23
CA LEU A 20 21.71 23.31 -15.44
C LEU A 20 20.86 22.04 -15.42
N GLY A 21 21.16 21.06 -16.27
CA GLY A 21 20.58 19.74 -16.15
C GLY A 21 21.26 18.99 -15.01
N GLU A 22 20.60 18.85 -13.86
CA GLU A 22 20.98 17.78 -12.94
C GLU A 22 20.89 16.46 -13.71
N ASN A 23 22.03 15.85 -13.99
CA ASN A 23 22.05 14.51 -14.53
C ASN A 23 21.45 13.60 -13.47
N TYR A 24 20.32 12.96 -13.78
CA TYR A 24 19.76 11.91 -12.93
C TYR A 24 20.83 10.83 -12.73
N HIS A 25 21.41 10.80 -11.54
CA HIS A 25 22.30 9.74 -11.11
C HIS A 25 21.44 8.55 -10.69
N ARG A 26 21.67 7.40 -11.31
CA ARG A 26 20.93 6.17 -11.00
C ARG A 26 21.34 5.71 -9.60
N HIS A 27 20.38 5.62 -8.69
CA HIS A 27 20.53 5.06 -7.35
C HIS A 27 21.08 3.62 -7.39
N THR A 28 21.76 3.19 -6.33
CA THR A 28 22.46 1.89 -6.25
C THR A 28 21.86 0.95 -5.21
N ASN A 29 21.02 1.47 -4.31
CA ASN A 29 20.32 0.70 -3.29
C ASN A 29 18.99 1.37 -2.91
N ASN A 30 18.05 0.57 -2.40
CA ASN A 30 16.73 1.03 -1.93
C ASN A 30 16.55 0.61 -0.48
N TRP A 31 16.07 1.54 0.35
CA TRP A 31 15.70 1.33 1.74
C TRP A 31 14.21 1.58 1.94
N ALA A 32 13.60 0.86 2.86
CA ALA A 32 12.23 1.10 3.28
C ALA A 32 12.16 1.36 4.79
N VAL A 33 11.47 2.41 5.19
CA VAL A 33 11.09 2.68 6.58
C VAL A 33 9.57 2.58 6.64
N ILE A 34 9.05 1.61 7.39
CA ILE A 34 7.62 1.32 7.45
C ILE A 34 7.18 1.40 8.90
N VAL A 35 6.27 2.33 9.19
CA VAL A 35 5.92 2.69 10.56
C VAL A 35 4.40 2.64 10.73
N ASP A 36 3.98 1.87 11.73
CA ASP A 36 2.67 2.02 12.35
C ASP A 36 2.86 2.65 13.74
N THR A 37 2.36 3.86 13.89
CA THR A 37 2.41 4.63 15.15
C THR A 37 1.18 4.39 16.03
N SER A 38 0.16 3.73 15.51
CA SER A 38 -1.13 3.60 16.17
C SER A 38 -1.16 2.46 17.19
N ARG A 39 -1.95 2.66 18.24
CA ARG A 39 -2.05 1.75 19.38
C ARG A 39 -3.48 1.32 19.62
N PHE A 40 -3.65 0.27 20.41
CA PHE A 40 -4.91 -0.34 20.85
C PHE A 40 -5.63 -1.16 19.78
N TRP A 41 -6.40 -2.14 20.25
CA TRP A 41 -7.08 -3.14 19.44
C TRP A 41 -7.92 -2.55 18.29
N SER A 42 -8.62 -1.44 18.54
CA SER A 42 -9.46 -0.77 17.52
C SER A 42 -8.70 -0.31 16.28
N ASN A 43 -7.38 -0.14 16.39
CA ASN A 43 -6.50 0.28 15.29
C ASN A 43 -5.76 -0.90 14.64
N TYR A 44 -6.27 -2.13 14.80
CA TYR A 44 -5.74 -3.35 14.19
C TYR A 44 -5.31 -3.18 12.72
N ARG A 45 -6.12 -2.47 11.92
CA ARG A 45 -5.85 -2.23 10.50
C ARG A 45 -4.54 -1.51 10.21
N HIS A 46 -4.03 -0.64 11.09
CA HIS A 46 -2.80 0.09 10.81
C HIS A 46 -1.57 -0.84 10.85
N ILE A 47 -1.53 -1.79 11.79
CA ILE A 47 -0.53 -2.87 11.80
C ILE A 47 -0.68 -3.76 10.56
N ALA A 48 -1.92 -4.10 10.18
CA ALA A 48 -2.15 -4.86 8.97
C ALA A 48 -1.70 -4.12 7.70
N ASN A 49 -1.87 -2.79 7.63
CA ASN A 49 -1.39 -1.95 6.53
C ASN A 49 0.15 -1.98 6.45
N ALA A 50 0.83 -1.69 7.56
CA ALA A 50 2.29 -1.69 7.64
C ALA A 50 2.88 -3.06 7.24
N LEU A 51 2.34 -4.15 7.77
CA LEU A 51 2.77 -5.51 7.40
C LEU A 51 2.49 -5.81 5.92
N SER A 52 1.37 -5.34 5.37
CA SER A 52 1.06 -5.56 3.95
C SER A 52 2.04 -4.84 3.02
N LEU A 53 2.45 -3.63 3.37
CA LEU A 53 3.48 -2.88 2.64
C LEU A 53 4.86 -3.54 2.81
N TYR A 54 5.21 -3.99 4.02
CA TYR A 54 6.42 -4.77 4.29
C TYR A 54 6.53 -6.00 3.37
N HIS A 55 5.46 -6.79 3.25
CA HIS A 55 5.44 -7.93 2.33
C HIS A 55 5.52 -7.50 0.86
N SER A 56 4.98 -6.34 0.50
CA SER A 56 5.03 -5.82 -0.87
C SER A 56 6.44 -5.40 -1.27
N VAL A 57 7.17 -4.68 -0.42
CA VAL A 57 8.57 -4.30 -0.69
C VAL A 57 9.49 -5.52 -0.72
N LYS A 58 9.26 -6.51 0.17
CA LYS A 58 10.00 -7.78 0.13
C LYS A 58 9.75 -8.58 -1.14
N ARG A 59 8.50 -8.67 -1.58
CA ARG A 59 8.14 -9.34 -2.84
C ARG A 59 8.81 -8.69 -4.04
N LEU A 60 8.99 -7.36 -4.00
CA LEU A 60 9.69 -6.59 -5.02
C LEU A 60 11.23 -6.64 -4.85
N GLY A 61 11.73 -7.30 -3.81
CA GLY A 61 13.10 -7.76 -3.65
C GLY A 61 13.98 -6.88 -2.76
N ILE A 62 13.41 -5.97 -1.96
CA ILE A 62 14.15 -5.29 -0.89
C ILE A 62 14.36 -6.30 0.27
N PRO A 63 15.61 -6.59 0.67
CA PRO A 63 15.90 -7.54 1.75
C PRO A 63 15.60 -6.93 3.14
N ASP A 64 15.40 -7.77 4.15
CA ASP A 64 15.13 -7.33 5.53
C ASP A 64 16.22 -6.42 6.11
N SER A 65 17.48 -6.63 5.70
CA SER A 65 18.60 -5.77 6.09
C SER A 65 18.47 -4.32 5.58
N GLN A 66 17.52 -4.03 4.69
CA GLN A 66 17.22 -2.71 4.15
C GLN A 66 15.78 -2.25 4.44
N ILE A 67 15.08 -2.94 5.35
CA ILE A 67 13.73 -2.55 5.78
C ILE A 67 13.78 -2.31 7.28
N ILE A 68 13.38 -1.10 7.71
CA ILE A 68 13.15 -0.79 9.11
C ILE A 68 11.65 -0.86 9.37
N LEU A 69 11.20 -1.87 10.12
CA LEU A 69 9.79 -2.04 10.48
C LEU A 69 9.53 -1.63 11.94
N MET A 70 8.63 -0.67 12.13
CA MET A 70 8.23 -0.15 13.44
C MET A 70 6.74 -0.42 13.68
N LEU A 71 6.41 -1.21 14.70
CA LEU A 71 5.02 -1.53 15.08
C LEU A 71 4.74 -1.08 16.52
N ALA A 72 3.89 -0.06 16.69
CA ALA A 72 3.63 0.55 17.99
C ALA A 72 2.83 -0.34 18.96
N ASP A 73 2.21 -1.42 18.47
CA ASP A 73 1.44 -2.35 19.28
C ASP A 73 1.57 -3.80 18.78
N GLN A 74 1.08 -4.77 19.56
CA GLN A 74 1.22 -6.20 19.31
C GLN A 74 -0.16 -6.87 19.16
N MET A 75 -0.82 -6.63 18.03
CA MET A 75 -2.09 -7.30 17.66
C MET A 75 -2.04 -8.84 17.70
N PRO A 76 -0.94 -9.51 17.27
CA PRO A 76 -0.86 -10.97 17.36
C PRO A 76 -1.01 -11.52 18.79
N CYS A 77 -0.59 -10.75 19.80
CA CYS A 77 -0.61 -11.15 21.21
C CYS A 77 -1.74 -10.49 22.00
N ASN A 78 -2.62 -9.73 21.35
CA ASN A 78 -3.72 -9.06 22.03
C ASN A 78 -4.75 -10.08 22.52
N ALA A 79 -5.20 -9.96 23.77
CA ALA A 79 -6.19 -10.87 24.36
C ALA A 79 -7.56 -10.88 23.64
N ARG A 80 -7.85 -9.86 22.82
CA ARG A 80 -9.07 -9.79 21.99
C ARG A 80 -8.91 -10.48 20.63
N ASN A 81 -7.68 -10.84 20.25
CA ASN A 81 -7.43 -11.52 18.99
C ASN A 81 -7.87 -12.98 19.08
N CYS A 82 -8.92 -13.35 18.36
CA CYS A 82 -9.39 -14.73 18.25
C CYS A 82 -8.42 -15.64 17.48
N PHE A 83 -7.38 -15.07 16.85
CA PHE A 83 -6.32 -15.79 16.13
C PHE A 83 -4.94 -15.49 16.75
N PRO A 84 -4.56 -16.17 17.84
CA PRO A 84 -3.28 -15.95 18.51
C PRO A 84 -2.09 -16.07 17.55
N GLY A 85 -1.20 -15.08 17.57
CA GLY A 85 0.00 -15.05 16.74
C GLY A 85 -0.25 -14.67 15.27
N GLN A 86 -1.45 -14.24 14.89
CA GLN A 86 -1.81 -13.96 13.50
C GLN A 86 -2.40 -12.57 13.31
N VAL A 87 -2.11 -11.98 12.14
CA VAL A 87 -2.70 -10.72 11.67
C VAL A 87 -3.15 -10.88 10.22
N PHE A 88 -4.31 -10.34 9.87
CA PHE A 88 -4.92 -10.47 8.55
C PHE A 88 -5.33 -9.09 8.02
N ASN A 89 -5.21 -8.87 6.71
CA ASN A 89 -5.74 -7.66 6.04
C ASN A 89 -7.03 -7.93 5.23
N SER A 90 -7.58 -9.14 5.31
CA SER A 90 -8.76 -9.54 4.55
C SER A 90 -9.66 -10.47 5.35
N ARG A 91 -10.95 -10.47 5.01
CA ARG A 91 -11.97 -11.32 5.66
C ARG A 91 -11.74 -12.81 5.42
N THR A 92 -11.04 -13.19 4.36
CA THR A 92 -10.81 -14.61 4.06
C THR A 92 -9.78 -15.23 4.99
N GLN A 93 -8.99 -14.40 5.71
CA GLN A 93 -7.98 -14.84 6.69
C GLN A 93 -6.99 -15.87 6.12
N LYS A 94 -6.81 -15.88 4.78
CA LYS A 94 -5.97 -16.87 4.09
C LYS A 94 -4.47 -16.64 4.34
N ILE A 95 -4.05 -15.40 4.61
CA ILE A 95 -2.63 -15.02 4.68
C ILE A 95 -2.35 -14.33 6.01
N ASN A 96 -1.57 -15.01 6.86
CA ASN A 96 -1.07 -14.41 8.09
C ASN A 96 0.09 -13.45 7.81
N LEU A 97 -0.15 -12.17 8.03
CA LEU A 97 0.80 -11.09 7.84
C LEU A 97 1.94 -11.07 8.85
N TYR A 98 1.75 -11.63 10.05
CA TYR A 98 2.74 -11.64 11.14
C TYR A 98 3.54 -12.96 11.19
N GLY A 99 3.59 -13.71 10.09
CA GLY A 99 4.25 -15.02 10.01
C GLY A 99 5.77 -14.97 10.33
N LYS A 100 6.42 -16.13 10.22
CA LYS A 100 7.83 -16.33 10.63
C LYS A 100 8.86 -15.42 9.93
N ASN A 101 8.49 -14.80 8.82
CA ASN A 101 9.40 -14.04 7.96
C ASN A 101 9.29 -12.51 8.17
N VAL A 102 8.72 -12.08 9.30
CA VAL A 102 8.60 -10.67 9.68
C VAL A 102 9.66 -10.32 10.71
N GLU A 103 10.56 -9.41 10.36
CA GLU A 103 11.51 -8.80 11.27
C GLU A 103 10.95 -7.44 11.70
N VAL A 104 10.68 -7.29 13.00
CA VAL A 104 10.23 -6.02 13.58
C VAL A 104 11.41 -5.41 14.33
N ASP A 105 11.83 -4.20 13.97
CA ASP A 105 13.03 -3.56 14.51
C ASP A 105 12.72 -2.74 15.75
N TYR A 106 11.59 -2.03 15.73
CA TYR A 106 11.10 -1.26 16.87
C TYR A 106 9.70 -1.75 17.27
N ARG A 107 9.56 -2.19 18.53
CA ARG A 107 8.30 -2.75 19.04
C ARG A 107 7.73 -1.89 20.16
N GLY A 108 6.41 -1.73 20.17
CA GLY A 108 5.70 -1.23 21.34
C GLY A 108 6.13 0.18 21.75
N SER A 109 6.74 0.32 22.92
CA SER A 109 7.22 1.62 23.43
C SER A 109 8.44 2.16 22.68
N GLU A 110 9.17 1.31 21.95
CA GLU A 110 10.30 1.76 21.13
C GLU A 110 9.83 2.56 19.90
N VAL A 111 8.58 2.40 19.47
CA VAL A 111 8.01 3.22 18.41
C VAL A 111 7.63 4.58 18.98
N SER A 112 8.50 5.55 18.73
CA SER A 112 8.40 6.93 19.19
C SER A 112 9.00 7.88 18.16
N VAL A 113 8.53 9.12 18.15
CA VAL A 113 9.05 10.18 17.28
C VAL A 113 10.57 10.33 17.43
N ALA A 114 11.09 10.28 18.65
CA ALA A 114 12.53 10.39 18.90
C ALA A 114 13.34 9.28 18.23
N ASN A 115 12.87 8.02 18.32
CA ASN A 115 13.56 6.90 17.67
C ASN A 115 13.41 6.96 16.15
N PHE A 116 12.26 7.41 15.63
CA PHE A 116 12.07 7.60 14.19
C PHE A 116 13.03 8.67 13.63
N ILE A 117 13.12 9.85 14.27
CA ILE A 117 14.10 10.88 13.92
C ILE A 117 15.53 10.34 14.04
N THR A 118 15.81 9.52 15.05
CA THR A 118 17.13 8.90 15.23
C THR A 118 17.47 7.97 14.06
N VAL A 119 16.49 7.20 13.57
CA VAL A 119 16.65 6.34 12.38
C VAL A 119 16.95 7.18 11.15
N LEU A 120 16.15 8.22 10.87
CA LEU A 120 16.34 9.07 9.69
C LEU A 120 17.69 9.81 9.73
N THR A 121 18.04 10.39 10.88
CA THR A 121 19.26 11.21 11.03
C THR A 121 20.53 10.38 11.31
N GLY A 122 20.40 9.08 11.56
CA GLY A 122 21.50 8.18 11.88
C GLY A 122 22.16 8.43 13.25
N ARG A 123 21.56 9.24 14.14
CA ARG A 123 22.11 9.66 15.45
C ARG A 123 22.00 8.59 16.54
N HIS A 124 22.31 7.34 16.19
CA HIS A 124 22.19 6.20 17.09
C HIS A 124 23.31 6.18 18.14
N GLU A 125 22.96 5.72 19.35
CA GLU A 125 23.94 5.47 20.41
C GLU A 125 24.96 4.38 19.99
N PRO A 126 26.23 4.48 20.45
CA PRO A 126 27.23 3.46 20.23
C PRO A 126 26.74 2.07 20.67
N GLY A 127 26.91 1.07 19.80
CA GLY A 127 26.45 -0.31 20.05
C GLY A 127 25.00 -0.59 19.64
N THR A 128 24.26 0.39 19.09
CA THR A 128 22.96 0.12 18.46
C THR A 128 23.11 -0.96 17.37
N PRO A 129 22.25 -2.00 17.33
CA PRO A 129 22.31 -3.05 16.31
C PRO A 129 22.15 -2.53 14.89
N ALA A 130 22.73 -3.22 13.90
CA ALA A 130 22.62 -2.84 12.49
C ALA A 130 21.18 -2.83 11.97
N SER A 131 20.34 -3.79 12.40
CA SER A 131 18.93 -3.87 12.01
C SER A 131 18.09 -2.66 12.45
N LYS A 132 18.60 -1.84 13.38
CA LYS A 132 17.91 -0.64 13.86
C LYS A 132 18.39 0.65 13.17
N LYS A 133 19.27 0.56 12.18
CA LYS A 133 19.94 1.70 11.55
C LYS A 133 19.60 1.78 10.07
N LEU A 134 19.34 3.00 9.62
CA LEU A 134 19.21 3.32 8.20
C LEU A 134 20.59 3.67 7.64
N ASP A 135 21.23 2.74 6.91
CA ASP A 135 22.60 2.91 6.38
C ASP A 135 22.58 3.43 4.94
N THR A 136 21.98 4.61 4.76
CA THR A 136 21.83 5.28 3.47
C THR A 136 23.03 6.16 3.12
N ASP A 137 23.14 6.44 1.83
CA ASP A 137 24.11 7.33 1.20
C ASP A 137 23.45 8.15 0.08
N GLU A 138 24.24 9.00 -0.57
CA GLU A 138 23.84 9.82 -1.73
C GLU A 138 23.31 9.04 -2.94
N ASN A 139 23.41 7.70 -2.94
CA ASN A 139 22.90 6.81 -3.99
C ASN A 139 21.69 5.98 -3.53
N SER A 140 21.15 6.27 -2.34
CA SER A 140 20.07 5.50 -1.72
C SER A 140 18.72 6.14 -1.98
N ASN A 141 17.76 5.38 -2.52
CA ASN A 141 16.36 5.82 -2.52
C ASN A 141 15.63 5.27 -1.29
N ILE A 142 14.78 6.08 -0.69
CA ILE A 142 14.06 5.74 0.54
C ILE A 142 12.56 5.75 0.28
N PHE A 143 11.88 4.65 0.60
CA PHE A 143 10.44 4.60 0.75
C PHE A 143 10.09 4.73 2.23
N ASP A 144 9.29 5.72 2.58
CA ASP A 144 8.90 5.98 3.97
C ASP A 144 7.37 6.02 4.11
N PHE A 145 6.84 5.24 5.05
CA PHE A 145 5.42 5.14 5.35
C PHE A 145 5.15 5.40 6.84
N GLU A 146 4.65 6.59 7.18
CA GLU A 146 4.61 7.03 8.59
C GLU A 146 3.58 8.14 8.88
N GLU A 147 3.19 8.28 10.16
CA GLU A 147 2.31 9.34 10.68
C GLU A 147 3.01 10.17 11.79
N MET A 148 3.72 11.25 11.43
CA MET A 148 4.28 12.24 12.38
C MET A 148 3.89 13.70 12.09
N SER A 149 4.42 14.64 12.89
CA SER A 149 4.32 16.08 12.65
C SER A 149 5.07 16.50 11.37
N SER A 150 4.45 17.37 10.57
CA SER A 150 5.06 17.90 9.35
C SER A 150 6.40 18.59 9.56
N GLN A 151 6.58 19.26 10.71
CA GLN A 151 7.83 19.98 11.02
C GLN A 151 8.96 19.01 11.36
N ASP A 152 8.70 18.04 12.22
CA ASP A 152 9.72 17.06 12.61
C ASP A 152 10.18 16.24 11.40
N LEU A 153 9.26 15.90 10.48
CA LEU A 153 9.59 15.24 9.22
C LEU A 153 10.46 16.15 8.33
N ALA A 154 10.06 17.41 8.16
CA ALA A 154 10.80 18.36 7.32
C ALA A 154 12.20 18.64 7.85
N ASP A 155 12.35 18.86 9.15
CA ASP A 155 13.64 19.10 9.78
C ASP A 155 14.55 17.87 9.68
N SER A 156 13.99 16.66 9.84
CA SER A 156 14.74 15.41 9.72
C SER A 156 15.26 15.18 8.30
N ILE A 157 14.40 15.38 7.28
CA ILE A 157 14.81 15.24 5.88
C ILE A 157 15.81 16.33 5.49
N GLU A 158 15.66 17.56 5.99
CA GLU A 158 16.64 18.63 5.76
C GLU A 158 18.00 18.31 6.39
N GLU A 159 18.00 17.71 7.58
CA GLU A 159 19.21 17.21 8.24
C GLU A 159 19.88 16.10 7.40
N MET A 160 19.10 15.14 6.90
CA MET A 160 19.62 14.10 5.99
C MET A 160 20.22 14.72 4.71
N HIS A 161 19.51 15.67 4.10
CA HIS A 161 19.98 16.35 2.89
C HIS A 161 21.31 17.09 3.14
N SER A 162 21.44 17.72 4.31
CA SER A 162 22.62 18.50 4.71
C SER A 162 23.81 17.64 5.15
N ASN A 163 23.60 16.35 5.43
CA ASN A 163 24.63 15.45 5.94
C ASN A 163 25.13 14.47 4.86
N PRO A 164 26.35 14.64 4.31
CA PRO A 164 26.89 13.75 3.27
C PRO A 164 27.03 12.28 3.70
N GLU A 165 27.22 12.03 4.99
CA GLU A 165 27.37 10.66 5.52
C GLU A 165 26.04 9.92 5.68
N ARG A 166 24.92 10.63 5.60
CA ARG A 166 23.54 10.12 5.80
C ARG A 166 22.56 10.83 4.86
N SER A 167 22.99 10.97 3.61
CA SER A 167 22.19 11.60 2.58
C SER A 167 21.24 10.59 1.91
N TYR A 168 20.52 11.08 0.91
CA TYR A 168 19.63 10.30 0.08
C TYR A 168 19.75 10.77 -1.37
N ASN A 169 19.49 9.87 -2.32
CA ASN A 169 19.30 10.24 -3.71
C ASN A 169 17.88 10.80 -3.93
N GLU A 170 16.84 10.02 -3.62
CA GLU A 170 15.45 10.45 -3.66
C GLU A 170 14.64 9.84 -2.50
N ILE A 171 13.60 10.52 -2.05
CA ILE A 171 12.65 10.01 -1.05
C ILE A 171 11.24 9.96 -1.63
N PHE A 172 10.58 8.82 -1.47
CA PHE A 172 9.15 8.65 -1.67
C PHE A 172 8.45 8.48 -0.32
N PHE A 173 7.77 9.53 0.13
CA PHE A 173 7.03 9.55 1.39
C PHE A 173 5.54 9.30 1.14
N MET A 174 5.02 8.18 1.61
CA MET A 174 3.61 7.79 1.50
C MET A 174 2.97 7.81 2.88
N VAL A 175 1.79 8.37 3.05
CA VAL A 175 1.14 8.38 4.37
C VAL A 175 -0.36 8.10 4.28
N ASP A 176 -0.84 7.21 5.14
CA ASP A 176 -2.26 6.86 5.23
C ASP A 176 -2.88 7.36 6.53
N THR A 177 -3.37 8.60 6.54
CA THR A 177 -3.97 9.22 7.72
C THR A 177 -5.04 10.25 7.36
N CYS A 178 -5.85 10.64 8.35
CA CYS A 178 -6.75 11.78 8.20
C CYS A 178 -5.94 13.07 8.06
N GLN A 179 -6.30 13.88 7.07
CA GLN A 179 -5.63 15.13 6.71
C GLN A 179 -4.16 14.91 6.31
N ALA A 180 -3.86 13.79 5.65
CA ALA A 180 -2.51 13.41 5.24
C ALA A 180 -1.76 14.51 4.45
N GLY A 181 -2.47 15.27 3.61
CA GLY A 181 -1.91 16.39 2.86
C GLY A 181 -1.18 17.42 3.73
N THR A 182 -1.60 17.60 5.00
CA THR A 182 -0.98 18.54 5.93
C THR A 182 0.47 18.18 6.30
N LEU A 183 0.83 16.90 6.21
CA LEU A 183 2.13 16.39 6.63
C LEU A 183 3.25 16.81 5.68
N SER A 184 2.91 17.01 4.41
CA SER A 184 3.87 17.45 3.41
C SER A 184 4.16 18.96 3.44
N ASN A 185 3.33 19.78 4.09
CA ASN A 185 3.34 21.24 3.93
C ASN A 185 4.69 21.91 4.27
N ALA A 186 5.38 21.41 5.30
CA ALA A 186 6.66 21.93 5.74
C ALA A 186 7.84 21.39 4.89
N LEU A 187 7.65 20.33 4.11
CA LEU A 187 8.72 19.73 3.29
C LEU A 187 9.15 20.66 2.15
N LYS A 188 10.44 21.00 2.17
CA LYS A 188 11.12 21.85 1.18
C LYS A 188 12.42 21.24 0.63
N SER A 189 12.94 20.20 1.28
CA SER A 189 14.16 19.53 0.84
C SER A 189 13.97 18.93 -0.56
N PRO A 190 14.99 19.02 -1.44
CA PRO A 190 14.88 18.57 -2.82
C PRO A 190 14.86 17.05 -2.92
N LYS A 191 14.49 16.55 -4.10
CA LYS A 191 14.43 15.13 -4.46
C LYS A 191 13.46 14.31 -3.60
N VAL A 192 12.37 14.95 -3.15
CA VAL A 192 11.31 14.32 -2.36
C VAL A 192 10.00 14.36 -3.13
N VAL A 193 9.31 13.22 -3.21
CA VAL A 193 7.94 13.08 -3.69
C VAL A 193 7.07 12.54 -2.57
N THR A 194 5.87 13.09 -2.41
CA THR A 194 4.96 12.67 -1.34
C THR A 194 3.59 12.31 -1.86
N ILE A 195 2.89 11.39 -1.18
CA ILE A 195 1.46 11.14 -1.38
C ILE A 195 0.77 10.82 -0.06
N GLY A 196 -0.37 11.46 0.18
CA GLY A 196 -1.23 11.22 1.33
C GLY A 196 -2.58 10.64 0.93
N SER A 197 -3.19 9.86 1.83
CA SER A 197 -4.50 9.23 1.59
C SER A 197 -5.70 10.18 1.58
N SER A 198 -5.54 11.39 2.13
CA SER A 198 -6.56 12.44 2.09
C SER A 198 -5.97 13.85 2.04
N LYS A 199 -6.72 14.81 1.49
CA LYS A 199 -6.33 16.22 1.48
C LYS A 199 -6.53 16.88 2.84
N THR A 200 -5.96 18.08 3.00
CA THR A 200 -6.17 18.91 4.20
C THR A 200 -7.67 19.13 4.47
N GLY A 201 -8.10 18.87 5.72
CA GLY A 201 -9.50 18.99 6.15
C GLY A 201 -10.41 17.81 5.78
N GLU A 202 -9.87 16.70 5.27
CA GLU A 202 -10.61 15.49 4.91
C GLU A 202 -10.11 14.25 5.67
N ASN A 203 -11.03 13.35 6.04
CA ASN A 203 -10.68 12.09 6.69
C ASN A 203 -10.21 11.03 5.69
N SER A 204 -9.44 10.04 6.15
CA SER A 204 -9.24 8.76 5.48
C SER A 204 -10.16 7.70 6.10
N TYR A 205 -10.38 6.59 5.40
CA TYR A 205 -11.41 5.62 5.78
C TYR A 205 -10.93 4.16 5.65
N ALA A 206 -11.46 3.33 6.55
CA ALA A 206 -11.30 1.89 6.51
C ALA A 206 -12.10 1.23 5.37
N HIS A 207 -11.66 0.05 4.90
CA HIS A 207 -12.32 -0.70 3.84
C HIS A 207 -13.02 -1.98 4.35
N HIS A 208 -12.26 -3.05 4.60
CA HIS A 208 -12.82 -4.35 4.96
C HIS A 208 -13.08 -4.46 6.46
N SER A 209 -14.22 -5.05 6.83
CA SER A 209 -14.50 -5.45 8.21
C SER A 209 -14.57 -6.97 8.34
N ASP A 210 -13.96 -7.45 9.42
CA ASP A 210 -13.94 -8.84 9.84
C ASP A 210 -14.86 -9.01 11.05
N SER A 211 -15.86 -9.90 10.92
CA SER A 211 -16.86 -10.11 11.96
C SER A 211 -16.35 -10.90 13.16
N GLU A 212 -15.32 -11.73 12.98
CA GLU A 212 -14.74 -12.50 14.08
C GLU A 212 -13.87 -11.62 14.96
N LEU A 213 -13.11 -10.69 14.34
CA LEU A 213 -12.33 -9.68 15.04
C LEU A 213 -13.19 -8.50 15.53
N GLY A 214 -14.36 -8.29 14.92
CA GLY A 214 -15.29 -7.20 15.24
C GLY A 214 -14.77 -5.81 14.84
N LEU A 215 -13.85 -5.73 13.87
CA LEU A 215 -13.12 -4.53 13.49
C LEU A 215 -12.85 -4.46 12.00
N SER A 216 -12.41 -3.29 11.54
CA SER A 216 -11.83 -3.15 10.21
C SER A 216 -10.38 -3.63 10.18
N VAL A 217 -9.99 -4.26 9.07
CA VAL A 217 -8.69 -4.95 8.93
C VAL A 217 -7.73 -4.30 7.93
N ILE A 218 -8.19 -3.33 7.15
CA ILE A 218 -7.35 -2.58 6.20
C ILE A 218 -7.98 -1.21 5.88
N ASP A 219 -7.14 -0.22 5.59
CA ASP A 219 -7.59 1.07 5.06
C ASP A 219 -7.77 1.09 3.54
N ARG A 220 -8.64 1.96 3.05
CA ARG A 220 -8.98 2.04 1.62
C ARG A 220 -7.80 2.43 0.76
N PHE A 221 -7.01 3.38 1.23
CA PHE A 221 -5.82 3.85 0.51
C PHE A 221 -4.78 2.74 0.43
N THR A 222 -4.41 2.15 1.57
CA THR A 222 -3.53 0.99 1.58
C THR A 222 -4.06 -0.16 0.71
N PHE A 223 -5.36 -0.49 0.78
CA PHE A 223 -5.97 -1.51 -0.09
C PHE A 223 -5.76 -1.20 -1.58
N SER A 224 -6.00 0.05 -1.99
CA SER A 224 -5.76 0.50 -3.36
C SER A 224 -4.30 0.36 -3.78
N THR A 225 -3.37 0.76 -2.91
CA THR A 225 -1.92 0.63 -3.15
C THR A 225 -1.54 -0.83 -3.35
N LEU A 226 -2.02 -1.72 -2.48
CA LEU A 226 -1.73 -3.16 -2.58
C LEU A 226 -2.32 -3.78 -3.86
N ASP A 227 -3.55 -3.41 -4.24
CA ASP A 227 -4.18 -3.89 -5.48
C ASP A 227 -3.36 -3.48 -6.70
N TYR A 228 -2.89 -2.22 -6.74
CA TYR A 228 -1.98 -1.77 -7.79
C TYR A 228 -0.68 -2.59 -7.80
N LEU A 229 0.01 -2.71 -6.67
CA LEU A 229 1.30 -3.41 -6.57
C LEU A 229 1.18 -4.91 -6.87
N GLN A 230 0.01 -5.53 -6.63
CA GLN A 230 -0.26 -6.93 -6.98
C GLN A 230 -0.53 -7.14 -8.46
N ARG A 231 -1.21 -6.18 -9.11
CA ARG A 231 -1.46 -6.22 -10.56
C ARG A 231 -0.17 -6.04 -11.37
N MET A 232 0.84 -5.42 -10.79
CA MET A 232 2.19 -5.43 -11.34
C MET A 232 2.75 -6.86 -11.33
N LYS A 233 2.54 -7.59 -12.43
CA LYS A 233 3.11 -8.93 -12.60
C LYS A 233 4.63 -8.83 -12.60
N VAL A 234 5.26 -9.67 -11.78
CA VAL A 234 6.70 -9.90 -11.79
C VAL A 234 7.15 -10.32 -13.19
N GLY A 235 7.91 -9.44 -13.86
CA GLY A 235 8.30 -9.56 -15.28
C GLY A 235 8.43 -8.19 -15.96
N ASP A 236 8.26 -8.13 -17.28
CA ASP A 236 8.45 -6.90 -18.09
C ASP A 236 7.51 -5.75 -17.68
N SER A 237 6.36 -6.04 -17.07
CA SER A 237 5.38 -5.02 -16.64
C SER A 237 5.82 -4.21 -15.41
N ILE A 238 6.63 -4.77 -14.50
CA ILE A 238 7.18 -4.02 -13.36
C ILE A 238 8.19 -2.96 -13.83
N ARG A 239 8.93 -3.24 -14.92
CA ARG A 239 10.04 -2.40 -15.36
C ARG A 239 9.61 -1.02 -15.86
N ASN A 240 8.33 -0.84 -16.21
CA ASN A 240 7.83 0.38 -16.84
C ASN A 240 6.77 1.13 -16.02
N GLY A 241 6.34 0.60 -14.87
CA GLY A 241 5.35 1.27 -14.03
C GLY A 241 5.94 2.50 -13.35
N THR A 242 5.27 3.65 -13.47
CA THR A 242 5.72 4.93 -12.92
C THR A 242 4.93 5.32 -11.66
N LEU A 243 5.47 6.23 -10.85
CA LEU A 243 4.72 6.80 -9.73
C LEU A 243 3.45 7.52 -10.21
N LEU A 244 3.48 8.11 -11.41
CA LEU A 244 2.28 8.72 -12.00
C LEU A 244 1.19 7.69 -12.25
N ASP A 245 1.55 6.48 -12.72
CA ASP A 245 0.59 5.39 -12.93
C ASP A 245 -0.05 4.96 -11.61
N LEU A 246 0.73 4.85 -10.54
CA LEU A 246 0.20 4.59 -9.19
C LEU A 246 -0.73 5.71 -8.74
N PHE A 247 -0.34 6.97 -8.94
CA PHE A 247 -1.13 8.12 -8.47
C PHE A 247 -2.45 8.23 -9.23
N ASN A 248 -2.45 7.93 -10.53
CA ASN A 248 -3.65 7.88 -11.36
C ASN A 248 -4.53 6.65 -11.10
N PHE A 249 -3.98 5.60 -10.47
CA PHE A 249 -4.76 4.42 -10.12
C PHE A 249 -5.74 4.67 -8.97
N TYR A 250 -5.45 5.63 -8.09
CA TYR A 250 -6.33 5.93 -6.97
C TYR A 250 -7.66 6.53 -7.43
N ASP A 251 -8.75 5.80 -7.18
CA ASP A 251 -10.11 6.28 -7.41
C ASP A 251 -10.70 6.91 -6.14
N GLN A 252 -10.98 8.22 -6.19
CA GLN A 252 -11.54 8.97 -5.05
C GLN A 252 -12.87 8.39 -4.55
N LYS A 253 -13.68 7.77 -5.44
CA LYS A 253 -14.93 7.15 -5.02
C LYS A 253 -14.69 5.89 -4.20
N MET A 254 -13.75 5.05 -4.62
CA MET A 254 -13.34 3.88 -3.86
C MET A 254 -12.70 4.28 -2.53
N LEU A 255 -11.86 5.32 -2.53
CA LEU A 255 -11.18 5.80 -1.33
C LEU A 255 -12.11 6.54 -0.35
N GLN A 256 -13.18 7.14 -0.85
CA GLN A 256 -14.03 8.07 -0.09
C GLN A 256 -13.26 9.28 0.46
N SER A 257 -12.09 9.55 -0.10
CA SER A 257 -11.20 10.66 0.20
C SER A 257 -10.46 11.09 -1.07
N THR A 258 -9.82 12.25 -1.02
CA THR A 258 -9.02 12.80 -2.11
C THR A 258 -7.53 12.57 -1.82
N PRO A 259 -6.82 11.66 -2.52
CA PRO A 259 -5.37 11.57 -2.40
C PRO A 259 -4.70 12.90 -2.73
N ASP A 260 -3.69 13.25 -1.95
CA ASP A 260 -2.99 14.52 -2.08
C ASP A 260 -1.49 14.25 -2.24
N TYR A 261 -0.94 14.56 -3.42
CA TYR A 261 0.46 14.30 -3.72
C TYR A 261 1.21 15.59 -4.09
N ARG A 262 2.49 15.61 -3.77
CA ARG A 262 3.40 16.71 -4.10
C ARG A 262 4.64 16.21 -4.82
N THR A 263 4.97 16.90 -5.89
CA THR A 263 6.10 16.59 -6.79
C THR A 263 7.00 17.81 -7.03
N ASP A 264 6.68 18.96 -6.43
CA ASP A 264 7.38 20.22 -6.62
C ASP A 264 8.86 20.16 -6.21
N ASN A 265 9.17 19.33 -5.22
CA ASN A 265 10.54 19.16 -4.75
C ASN A 265 11.32 18.05 -5.49
N LEU A 266 10.67 17.25 -6.34
CA LEU A 266 11.30 16.05 -6.93
C LEU A 266 12.43 16.38 -7.93
N GLY A 267 12.35 17.54 -8.60
CA GLY A 267 13.37 17.98 -9.57
C GLY A 267 13.30 17.29 -10.94
N ARG A 268 12.51 16.22 -11.09
CA ARG A 268 12.20 15.56 -12.38
C ARG A 268 10.72 15.25 -12.51
N SER A 269 10.30 14.94 -13.74
CA SER A 269 8.89 14.67 -14.04
C SER A 269 8.46 13.30 -13.49
N ILE A 270 7.30 13.25 -12.84
CA ILE A 270 6.81 12.05 -12.14
C ILE A 270 6.48 10.88 -13.07
N ASP A 271 6.17 11.15 -14.34
CA ASP A 271 5.97 10.15 -15.40
C ASP A 271 7.26 9.42 -15.82
N GLN A 272 8.42 9.86 -15.33
CA GLN A 272 9.71 9.21 -15.58
C GLN A 272 10.24 8.47 -14.36
N VAL A 273 9.56 8.59 -13.22
CA VAL A 273 10.00 8.00 -11.95
C VAL A 273 9.38 6.63 -11.82
N LEU A 274 10.20 5.60 -11.91
CA LEU A 274 9.73 4.22 -11.83
C LEU A 274 9.37 3.89 -10.39
N ILE A 275 8.32 3.08 -10.19
CA ILE A 275 7.98 2.57 -8.85
C ILE A 275 9.12 1.71 -8.30
N THR A 276 9.81 0.99 -9.18
CA THR A 276 10.99 0.19 -8.81
C THR A 276 12.16 1.03 -8.34
N ASP A 277 12.19 2.34 -8.64
CA ASP A 277 13.20 3.24 -8.09
C ASP A 277 13.06 3.36 -6.56
N PHE A 278 11.91 3.01 -5.95
CA PHE A 278 11.72 3.07 -4.48
C PHE A 278 11.36 1.73 -3.86
N LEU A 279 10.52 0.94 -4.53
CA LEU A 279 9.93 -0.27 -3.94
C LEU A 279 10.60 -1.56 -4.41
N GLY A 280 11.47 -1.50 -5.43
CA GLY A 280 12.08 -2.68 -6.07
C GLY A 280 13.51 -2.96 -5.64
N SER A 281 13.97 -4.20 -5.85
CA SER A 281 15.40 -4.51 -5.82
C SER A 281 16.11 -3.96 -7.05
N ILE A 282 17.37 -3.56 -6.87
CA ILE A 282 18.26 -3.14 -7.97
C ILE A 282 19.09 -4.32 -8.50
N LEU A 283 19.10 -5.43 -7.76
CA LEU A 283 19.70 -6.68 -8.22
C LEU A 283 18.79 -7.34 -9.26
N ASP A 284 19.38 -7.85 -10.35
CA ASP A 284 18.64 -8.63 -11.35
C ASP A 284 18.30 -10.01 -10.76
N VAL A 285 17.20 -10.06 -10.01
CA VAL A 285 16.78 -11.26 -9.29
C VAL A 285 16.00 -12.17 -10.24
N HIS A 286 16.57 -13.34 -10.55
CA HIS A 286 15.81 -14.47 -11.09
C HIS A 286 14.92 -15.03 -9.98
N LEU A 287 13.63 -14.69 -10.01
CA LEU A 287 12.69 -15.05 -8.96
C LEU A 287 12.23 -16.51 -9.10
N HIS A 288 12.29 -17.24 -7.98
CA HIS A 288 11.57 -18.50 -7.80
C HIS A 288 10.14 -18.17 -7.33
N TYR A 289 9.15 -18.71 -8.03
CA TYR A 289 7.74 -18.53 -7.65
C TYR A 289 7.42 -19.35 -6.41
N ASP A 290 7.17 -18.67 -5.29
CA ASP A 290 6.34 -19.22 -4.21
C ASP A 290 4.88 -18.95 -4.55
N SER A 291 4.04 -19.99 -4.48
CA SER A 291 2.60 -19.95 -4.79
C SER A 291 1.76 -19.13 -3.79
N GLU A 292 2.39 -18.40 -2.87
CA GLU A 292 1.74 -17.59 -1.82
C GLU A 292 1.58 -16.10 -2.21
N ALA A 293 1.68 -15.77 -3.50
CA ALA A 293 1.37 -14.42 -3.96
C ALA A 293 -0.12 -14.08 -3.69
N TYR A 294 -0.34 -13.09 -2.82
CA TYR A 294 -1.64 -12.54 -2.40
C TYR A 294 -2.67 -12.47 -3.55
N PRO A 295 -3.73 -13.31 -3.55
CA PRO A 295 -4.85 -13.14 -4.44
C PRO A 295 -5.90 -12.26 -3.75
N ILE A 296 -6.05 -11.01 -4.21
CA ILE A 296 -7.34 -10.32 -4.08
C ILE A 296 -8.25 -10.95 -5.14
N GLU A 297 -9.17 -11.81 -4.71
CA GLU A 297 -10.25 -12.27 -5.58
C GLU A 297 -11.10 -11.04 -5.94
N ALA A 298 -11.01 -10.61 -7.20
CA ALA A 298 -11.94 -9.64 -7.75
C ALA A 298 -13.34 -10.25 -7.68
N THR A 299 -14.28 -9.58 -7.02
CA THR A 299 -15.69 -10.00 -7.02
C THR A 299 -16.22 -9.96 -8.45
N VAL A 300 -16.26 -11.11 -9.12
CA VAL A 300 -16.90 -11.25 -10.42
C VAL A 300 -18.41 -11.24 -10.17
N MET A 301 -19.11 -10.24 -10.72
CA MET A 301 -20.57 -10.29 -10.80
C MET A 301 -20.93 -11.42 -11.78
N GLU A 302 -21.38 -12.55 -11.27
CA GLU A 302 -21.83 -13.68 -12.08
C GLU A 302 -23.13 -13.34 -12.83
N THR A 303 -23.06 -13.33 -14.15
CA THR A 303 -24.23 -13.53 -15.02
C THR A 303 -24.50 -15.03 -15.18
N PRO A 304 -25.74 -15.50 -15.05
CA PRO A 304 -26.04 -16.92 -15.12
C PRO A 304 -26.00 -17.40 -16.58
N ILE A 305 -25.23 -18.45 -16.86
CA ILE A 305 -25.35 -19.23 -18.10
C ILE A 305 -25.65 -20.69 -17.75
N GLU A 306 -26.66 -21.17 -18.46
CA GLU A 306 -27.33 -22.46 -18.47
C GLU A 306 -26.49 -23.57 -19.16
N ASN A 307 -26.77 -24.83 -18.78
CA ASN A 307 -26.40 -26.12 -19.42
C ASN A 307 -25.03 -26.72 -19.01
N ALA A 308 -24.96 -27.77 -18.19
CA ALA A 308 -25.36 -29.18 -18.36
C ALA A 308 -24.21 -30.10 -18.85
N GLU A 309 -23.96 -31.16 -18.04
CA GLU A 309 -23.40 -32.50 -18.36
C GLU A 309 -21.87 -32.65 -18.58
N THR A 310 -21.11 -33.65 -18.08
CA THR A 310 -21.31 -34.87 -17.26
C THR A 310 -19.95 -35.25 -16.66
N ILE A 311 -19.85 -35.63 -15.37
CA ILE A 311 -18.62 -36.20 -14.76
C ILE A 311 -18.86 -37.69 -14.50
N THR A 312 -17.93 -38.52 -14.95
CA THR A 312 -17.84 -39.95 -14.59
C THR A 312 -16.93 -40.11 -13.38
N GLU A 313 -17.49 -40.58 -12.27
CA GLU A 313 -16.74 -40.94 -11.05
C GLU A 313 -16.23 -42.38 -11.15
N HIS A 314 -14.99 -42.60 -10.69
CA HIS A 314 -14.50 -43.91 -10.26
C HIS A 314 -14.73 -44.06 -8.75
N GLU A 315 -15.53 -45.05 -8.41
CA GLU A 315 -15.98 -45.42 -7.07
C GLU A 315 -14.99 -46.40 -6.40
N VAL A 316 -14.67 -46.20 -5.11
CA VAL A 316 -14.31 -47.28 -4.16
C VAL A 316 -15.04 -47.03 -2.83
N VAL A 317 -15.94 -47.96 -2.52
CA VAL A 317 -16.87 -48.02 -1.37
C VAL A 317 -16.22 -48.74 -0.17
N VAL A 318 -16.50 -48.37 1.09
CA VAL A 318 -17.29 -49.12 2.13
C VAL A 318 -16.77 -48.71 3.53
N LYS A 319 -17.50 -48.44 4.64
CA LYS A 319 -18.92 -48.21 5.03
C LYS A 319 -18.95 -47.59 6.46
N GLN A 320 -19.70 -46.49 6.60
CA GLN A 320 -20.66 -45.97 7.63
C GLN A 320 -21.02 -46.74 8.94
N PRO A 321 -21.83 -46.19 9.90
CA PRO A 321 -22.63 -44.91 9.88
C PRO A 321 -22.67 -44.06 11.19
N LEU A 322 -23.06 -42.77 11.10
CA LEU A 322 -24.02 -42.15 12.04
C LEU A 322 -24.78 -40.96 11.40
N GLU A 323 -26.11 -41.03 11.56
CA GLU A 323 -27.25 -40.12 11.28
C GLU A 323 -27.09 -38.76 10.58
N SER A 324 -27.89 -38.55 9.52
CA SER A 324 -28.13 -37.26 8.86
C SER A 324 -29.52 -36.69 9.17
N THR A 325 -29.56 -35.39 9.49
CA THR A 325 -30.77 -34.57 9.52
C THR A 325 -30.99 -33.94 8.14
N LYS A 326 -32.16 -34.19 7.54
CA LYS A 326 -32.62 -33.59 6.27
C LYS A 326 -32.88 -32.08 6.41
N PRO A 327 -32.63 -31.24 5.39
CA PRO A 327 -33.26 -29.93 5.30
C PRO A 327 -34.69 -30.08 4.76
N GLN A 328 -35.62 -29.36 5.39
CA GLN A 328 -37.01 -29.24 4.95
C GLN A 328 -37.10 -28.40 3.67
N SER A 329 -37.80 -28.90 2.66
CA SER A 329 -38.22 -28.12 1.51
C SER A 329 -39.46 -27.27 1.85
N PHE A 330 -39.40 -25.98 1.56
CA PHE A 330 -40.57 -25.11 1.62
C PHE A 330 -41.34 -25.21 0.29
N ASN A 331 -42.53 -25.79 0.33
CA ASN A 331 -43.47 -25.76 -0.79
C ASN A 331 -44.42 -24.57 -0.66
N PHE A 332 -44.34 -23.61 -1.58
CA PHE A 332 -45.36 -22.57 -1.70
C PHE A 332 -46.59 -23.11 -2.43
N SER A 333 -47.78 -22.94 -1.85
CA SER A 333 -49.06 -23.31 -2.45
C SER A 333 -49.35 -22.46 -3.69
N ARG A 334 -49.97 -23.07 -4.71
CA ARG A 334 -50.47 -22.37 -5.93
C ARG A 334 -51.36 -21.15 -5.62
N GLN A 335 -51.97 -21.08 -4.44
CA GLN A 335 -52.76 -19.91 -4.02
C GLN A 335 -51.91 -18.67 -3.69
N PHE A 336 -50.64 -18.86 -3.28
CA PHE A 336 -49.70 -17.76 -2.99
C PHE A 336 -49.18 -17.10 -4.27
N LEU A 337 -48.93 -17.89 -5.32
CA LEU A 337 -48.47 -17.36 -6.61
C LEU A 337 -49.57 -16.58 -7.36
N VAL A 338 -50.85 -16.97 -7.21
CA VAL A 338 -51.98 -16.25 -7.82
C VAL A 338 -52.24 -14.90 -7.14
N SER A 339 -51.97 -14.78 -5.85
CA SER A 339 -52.15 -13.52 -5.10
C SER A 339 -51.05 -12.50 -5.40
N VAL A 340 -49.81 -12.93 -5.64
CA VAL A 340 -48.70 -12.04 -6.07
C VAL A 340 -48.90 -11.54 -7.50
N ALA A 341 -49.43 -12.37 -8.40
CA ALA A 341 -49.74 -11.95 -9.78
C ALA A 341 -50.86 -10.90 -9.86
N ALA A 342 -51.90 -11.01 -9.00
CA ALA A 342 -52.98 -10.02 -8.94
C ALA A 342 -52.52 -8.65 -8.38
N ALA A 343 -51.56 -8.63 -7.45
CA ALA A 343 -51.00 -7.40 -6.90
C ALA A 343 -50.13 -6.63 -7.91
N LEU A 344 -49.39 -7.33 -8.77
CA LEU A 344 -48.58 -6.72 -9.83
C LEU A 344 -49.43 -6.10 -10.95
N VAL A 345 -50.55 -6.72 -11.33
CA VAL A 345 -51.47 -6.15 -12.33
C VAL A 345 -52.21 -4.92 -11.78
N GLY A 346 -52.55 -4.92 -10.47
CA GLY A 346 -53.15 -3.76 -9.81
C GLY A 346 -52.22 -2.54 -9.73
N ALA A 347 -50.92 -2.75 -9.48
CA ALA A 347 -49.94 -1.67 -9.40
C ALA A 347 -49.67 -1.01 -10.76
N ILE A 348 -49.65 -1.79 -11.85
CA ILE A 348 -49.44 -1.27 -13.22
C ILE A 348 -50.62 -0.40 -13.68
N LEU A 349 -51.85 -0.71 -13.26
CA LEU A 349 -53.03 0.09 -13.59
C LEU A 349 -53.11 1.44 -12.84
N VAL A 350 -52.47 1.56 -11.67
CA VAL A 350 -52.45 2.82 -10.90
C VAL A 350 -51.43 3.82 -11.48
N THR A 351 -50.37 3.35 -12.13
CA THR A 351 -49.36 4.24 -12.74
C THR A 351 -49.76 4.87 -14.08
N PHE A 352 -50.82 4.41 -14.75
CA PHE A 352 -51.29 5.00 -16.02
C PHE A 352 -52.40 6.05 -15.87
N LYS A 353 -52.79 6.43 -14.64
CA LYS A 353 -53.87 7.41 -14.39
C LYS A 353 -53.40 8.71 -13.73
N ALA A 354 -52.09 8.97 -13.71
CA ALA A 354 -51.50 10.21 -13.21
C ALA A 354 -50.43 10.73 -14.18
N VAL A 355 -50.87 11.18 -15.35
CA VAL A 355 -50.22 12.22 -16.18
C VAL A 355 -51.32 13.14 -16.67
#